data_AF-A0A7S3JAR6-F1
#
_entry.id   AF-A0A7S3JAR6-F1
#
_cell.length_a   1.000
_cell.length_b   1.000
_cell.length_c   1.000
_cell.angle_alpha   90.00
_cell.angle_beta   90.00
_cell.angle_gamma   90.00
#
_symmetry.space_group_name_H-M   'P 1'
#
loop_
_entity.id
_entity.type
_entity.pdbx_description
1 polymer ?
#
loop_
_entity_poly.entity_id
_entity_poly.type
_entity_poly.pdbx_seq_one_letter_code
_entity_poly.pdbx_strand_id
1 'polypeptide(L)'
;RTSNKAIRFYKRFFFCARLLEDPIGAALALNRIGVAYHKVKKFEKSLNFHKKHLEFSDSDNIYAAYYNCGISLRFMKKYTESIEYFKQSLDWARKKRDYASECLSC
;
A
#
# COMPACT_ATOMS: atom_id res chain seq x y z
N ARG A 1 -13.53 -4.27 16.65
CA ARG A 1 -12.76 -5.41 17.24
C ARG A 1 -12.06 -6.30 16.19
N THR A 2 -12.57 -6.41 14.97
CA THR A 2 -12.01 -7.26 13.89
C THR A 2 -10.70 -6.73 13.30
N SER A 3 -10.56 -5.42 13.09
CA SER A 3 -9.37 -4.83 12.45
C SER A 3 -8.06 -5.04 13.22
N ASN A 4 -8.09 -5.02 14.56
CA ASN A 4 -6.88 -5.28 15.37
C ASN A 4 -6.45 -6.76 15.31
N LYS A 5 -7.40 -7.70 15.21
CA LYS A 5 -7.09 -9.12 14.99
C LYS A 5 -6.48 -9.32 13.60
N ALA A 6 -7.01 -8.65 12.57
CA ALA A 6 -6.46 -8.69 11.22
C ALA A 6 -5.01 -8.17 11.17
N ILE A 7 -4.69 -7.07 11.85
CA ILE A 7 -3.31 -6.56 11.93
C ILE A 7 -2.36 -7.61 12.52
N ARG A 8 -2.76 -8.30 13.60
CA ARG A 8 -1.92 -9.36 14.21
C ARG A 8 -1.71 -10.53 13.24
N PHE A 9 -2.76 -10.93 12.54
CA PHE A 9 -2.68 -12.01 11.54
C PHE A 9 -1.75 -11.63 10.39
N TYR A 10 -1.92 -10.45 9.79
CA TYR A 10 -1.07 -10.02 8.67
C TYR A 10 0.39 -9.78 9.08
N LYS A 11 0.67 -9.36 10.32
CA LYS A 11 2.04 -9.31 10.84
C LYS A 11 2.70 -10.70 10.93
N ARG A 12 1.94 -11.72 11.34
CA ARG A 12 2.43 -13.11 11.32
C ARG A 12 2.65 -13.59 9.89
N PHE A 13 1.71 -13.29 8.99
CA PHE A 13 1.85 -13.61 7.56
C PHE A 13 3.12 -12.97 6.96
N PHE A 14 3.39 -11.69 7.26
CA PHE A 14 4.64 -11.03 6.85
C PHE A 14 5.88 -11.74 7.39
N PHE A 15 5.87 -12.17 8.65
CA PHE A 15 6.99 -12.89 9.26
C PHE A 15 7.22 -14.25 8.57
N CYS A 16 6.15 -15.00 8.28
CA CYS A 16 6.24 -16.25 7.53
C CYS A 16 6.75 -16.02 6.11
N ALA A 17 6.24 -15.02 5.39
CA ALA A 17 6.71 -14.69 4.04
C ALA A 17 8.20 -14.33 4.02
N ARG A 18 8.68 -13.59 5.04
CA ARG A 18 10.13 -13.33 5.20
C ARG A 18 10.95 -14.57 5.48
N LEU A 19 10.44 -15.51 6.28
CA LEU A 19 11.11 -16.79 6.57
C LEU A 19 11.22 -17.69 5.34
N LEU A 20 10.22 -17.61 4.45
CA LEU A 20 10.17 -18.36 3.20
C LEU A 20 10.87 -17.65 2.04
N GLU A 21 11.51 -16.50 2.30
CA GLU A 21 12.15 -15.67 1.28
C GLU A 21 11.19 -15.31 0.11
N ASP A 22 9.91 -15.12 0.43
CA ASP A 22 8.85 -14.76 -0.53
C ASP A 22 8.62 -13.23 -0.52
N PRO A 23 9.24 -12.47 -1.46
CA PRO A 23 9.09 -11.02 -1.51
C PRO A 23 7.67 -10.59 -1.86
N ILE A 24 6.98 -11.34 -2.74
CA ILE A 24 5.60 -11.04 -3.17
C ILE A 24 4.65 -11.21 -1.99
N GLY A 25 4.77 -12.31 -1.24
CA GLY A 25 4.00 -12.54 -0.03
C GLY A 25 4.27 -11.48 1.04
N ALA A 26 5.52 -11.06 1.21
CA ALA A 26 5.90 -10.01 2.14
C ALA A 26 5.28 -8.66 1.76
N ALA A 27 5.32 -8.29 0.47
CA ALA A 27 4.70 -7.09 -0.08
C ALA A 27 3.17 -7.09 0.17
N LEU A 28 2.49 -8.18 -0.18
CA LEU A 28 1.05 -8.34 0.04
C LEU A 28 0.68 -8.23 1.52
N ALA A 29 1.47 -8.82 2.41
CA ALA A 29 1.26 -8.71 3.85
C ALA A 29 1.34 -7.26 4.32
N LEU A 30 2.37 -6.51 3.90
CA LEU A 30 2.56 -5.10 4.22
C LEU A 30 1.39 -4.24 3.73
N ASN A 31 0.92 -4.49 2.51
CA ASN A 31 -0.25 -3.80 1.96
C ASN A 31 -1.51 -4.03 2.83
N ARG A 32 -1.79 -5.28 3.20
CA ARG A 32 -2.95 -5.62 4.04
C ARG A 32 -2.84 -5.03 5.44
N ILE A 33 -1.64 -4.96 6.01
CA ILE A 33 -1.39 -4.26 7.28
C ILE A 33 -1.70 -2.77 7.14
N GLY A 34 -1.24 -2.12 6.07
CA GLY A 34 -1.51 -0.70 5.79
C GLY A 34 -3.01 -0.41 5.72
N VAL A 35 -3.75 -1.18 4.91
CA VAL A 35 -5.21 -1.07 4.80
C VAL A 35 -5.90 -1.28 6.15
N ALA A 36 -5.44 -2.24 6.96
CA ALA A 36 -6.03 -2.48 8.27
C ALA A 36 -5.78 -1.31 9.24
N TYR A 37 -4.62 -0.65 9.18
CA TYR A 37 -4.34 0.58 9.92
C TYR A 37 -5.18 1.77 9.43
N HIS A 38 -5.40 1.87 8.11
CA HIS A 38 -6.31 2.85 7.53
C HIS A 38 -7.72 2.72 8.10
N LYS A 39 -8.25 1.49 8.16
CA LYS A 39 -9.58 1.19 8.72
C LYS A 39 -9.74 1.55 10.20
N VAL A 40 -8.65 1.56 10.96
CA VAL A 40 -8.67 2.03 12.37
C VAL A 40 -8.28 3.49 12.52
N LYS A 41 -8.30 4.26 11.42
CA LYS A 41 -7.96 5.69 11.36
C LYS A 41 -6.54 6.03 11.83
N LYS A 42 -5.62 5.06 11.82
CA LYS A 42 -4.20 5.27 12.14
C LYS A 42 -3.42 5.52 10.84
N PHE A 43 -3.67 6.68 10.24
CA PHE A 43 -3.21 7.01 8.89
C PHE A 43 -1.67 7.09 8.77
N GLU A 44 -0.97 7.57 9.79
CA GLU A 44 0.50 7.57 9.80
C GLU A 44 1.10 6.16 9.73
N LYS A 45 0.51 5.22 10.50
CA LYS A 45 0.93 3.82 10.46
C LYS A 45 0.59 3.20 9.12
N SER A 46 -0.60 3.49 8.59
CA SER A 46 -1.01 3.09 7.24
C SER A 46 0.02 3.50 6.20
N LEU A 47 0.39 4.79 6.18
CA LEU A 47 1.38 5.34 5.26
C LEU A 47 2.74 4.64 5.40
N ASN A 48 3.23 4.43 6.63
CA ASN A 48 4.51 3.76 6.85
C ASN A 48 4.51 2.32 6.30
N PHE A 49 3.41 1.57 6.50
CA PHE A 49 3.30 0.21 5.97
C PHE A 49 3.13 0.18 4.44
N HIS A 50 2.47 1.17 3.84
CA HIS A 50 2.41 1.28 2.37
C HIS A 50 3.73 1.72 1.75
N LYS A 51 4.54 2.53 2.44
CA LYS A 51 5.93 2.81 2.02
C LYS A 51 6.81 1.57 2.09
N LYS A 52 6.68 0.77 3.14
CA LYS A 52 7.35 -0.54 3.18
C LYS A 52 6.84 -1.48 2.08
N HIS A 53 5.55 -1.45 1.77
CA HIS A 53 5.03 -2.22 0.64
C HIS A 53 5.76 -1.84 -0.67
N LEU A 54 6.00 -0.55 -0.94
CA LEU A 54 6.80 -0.11 -2.10
C LEU A 54 8.21 -0.69 -2.12
N GLU A 55 8.88 -0.80 -0.98
CA GLU A 55 10.25 -1.35 -0.88
C GLU A 55 10.32 -2.85 -1.20
N PHE A 56 9.22 -3.58 -1.01
CA PHE A 56 9.14 -5.03 -1.21
C PHE A 56 8.38 -5.43 -2.48
N SER A 57 7.69 -4.49 -3.13
CA SER A 57 6.88 -4.75 -4.32
C SER A 57 7.76 -4.85 -5.57
N ASP A 58 7.56 -5.92 -6.32
CA ASP A 58 8.00 -5.99 -7.71
C ASP A 58 7.24 -5.01 -8.59
N SER A 59 7.79 -4.75 -9.79
CA SER A 59 7.28 -3.79 -10.75
C SER A 59 5.76 -3.83 -10.92
N ASP A 60 5.13 -5.01 -10.87
CA ASP A 60 3.67 -5.22 -11.06
C ASP A 60 2.76 -4.78 -9.90
N ASN A 61 3.27 -4.67 -8.67
CA ASN A 61 2.45 -4.35 -7.48
C ASN A 61 2.72 -2.94 -6.90
N ILE A 62 3.58 -2.16 -7.55
CA ILE A 62 3.95 -0.80 -7.14
C ILE A 62 2.75 0.15 -7.18
N TYR A 63 1.85 -0.01 -8.15
CA TYR A 63 0.63 0.78 -8.30
C TYR A 63 -0.19 0.89 -7.01
N ALA A 64 -0.57 -0.26 -6.45
CA ALA A 64 -1.44 -0.31 -5.28
C ALA A 64 -0.76 0.34 -4.05
N ALA A 65 0.57 0.32 -4.01
CA ALA A 65 1.34 0.94 -2.94
C ALA A 65 1.31 2.46 -3.04
N TYR A 66 1.56 3.04 -4.23
CA TYR A 66 1.46 4.48 -4.47
C TYR A 66 0.04 5.01 -4.24
N TYR A 67 -0.97 4.33 -4.77
CA TYR A 67 -2.37 4.69 -4.58
C TYR A 67 -2.77 4.73 -3.09
N ASN A 68 -2.41 3.69 -2.32
CA ASN A 68 -2.74 3.62 -0.89
C ASN A 68 -1.94 4.60 -0.02
N CYS A 69 -0.71 4.96 -0.43
CA CYS A 69 0.04 6.08 0.15
C CYS A 69 -0.70 7.40 -0.06
N GLY A 70 -1.15 7.68 -1.28
CA GLY A 70 -1.95 8.86 -1.63
C GLY A 70 -3.22 8.95 -0.78
N ILE A 71 -3.99 7.86 -0.69
CA ILE A 71 -5.17 7.80 0.19
C ILE A 71 -4.81 8.12 1.64
N SER A 72 -3.76 7.48 2.19
CA SER A 72 -3.37 7.69 3.58
C SER A 72 -3.00 9.16 3.86
N LEU A 73 -2.30 9.82 2.93
CA LEU A 73 -1.93 11.23 3.02
C LEU A 73 -3.13 12.17 2.88
N ARG A 74 -4.08 11.86 2.00
CA ARG A 74 -5.34 12.60 1.84
C ARG A 74 -6.10 12.67 3.18
N PHE A 75 -6.21 11.55 3.88
CA PHE A 75 -6.87 11.51 5.19
C PHE A 75 -6.05 12.17 6.32
N MET A 76 -4.74 12.35 6.13
CA MET A 76 -3.89 13.17 6.99
C MET A 76 -3.95 14.66 6.66
N LYS A 77 -4.77 15.09 5.68
CA LYS A 77 -4.83 16.46 5.14
C LYS A 77 -3.52 16.95 4.49
N LYS A 78 -2.64 16.03 4.12
CA LYS A 78 -1.39 16.29 3.39
C LYS A 78 -1.63 16.23 1.90
N TYR A 79 -2.38 17.19 1.38
CA TYR A 79 -2.90 17.15 0.01
C TYR A 79 -1.81 17.23 -1.06
N THR A 80 -0.78 18.04 -0.84
CA THR A 80 0.35 18.19 -1.77
C THR A 80 1.11 16.88 -1.95
N GLU A 81 1.53 16.25 -0.84
CA GLU A 81 2.17 14.93 -0.85
C GLU A 81 1.24 13.87 -1.46
N SER A 82 -0.06 13.90 -1.15
CA SER A 82 -1.06 12.97 -1.69
C SER A 82 -1.16 13.02 -3.21
N ILE A 83 -1.17 14.21 -3.79
CA ILE A 83 -1.25 14.40 -5.25
C ILE A 83 0.00 13.82 -5.92
N GLU A 84 1.18 14.02 -5.33
CA GLU A 84 2.43 13.48 -5.87
C GLU A 84 2.40 11.95 -5.93
N TYR A 85 1.92 11.30 -4.88
CA TYR A 85 1.75 9.84 -4.86
C TYR A 85 0.71 9.34 -5.86
N PHE A 86 -0.40 10.05 -6.07
CA PHE A 86 -1.37 9.70 -7.11
C PHE A 86 -0.79 9.86 -8.52
N LYS A 87 0.01 10.91 -8.77
CA LYS A 87 0.73 11.09 -10.04
C LYS A 87 1.70 9.95 -10.31
N GLN A 88 2.45 9.49 -9.31
CA GLN A 88 3.34 8.34 -9.45
C GLN A 88 2.57 7.05 -9.78
N SER A 89 1.41 6.85 -9.15
CA SER A 89 0.50 5.74 -9.46
C SER A 89 0.01 5.79 -10.91
N LEU A 90 -0.36 6.98 -11.40
CA LEU A 90 -0.81 7.20 -12.77
C LEU A 90 0.30 7.00 -13.80
N ASP A 91 1.50 7.54 -13.55
CA ASP A 91 2.66 7.38 -14.43
C ASP A 91 3.05 5.90 -14.57
N TRP A 92 2.99 5.15 -13.46
CA TRP A 92 3.19 3.71 -13.49
C TRP A 92 2.15 2.99 -14.36
N ALA A 93 0.85 3.30 -14.18
CA ALA A 93 -0.23 2.67 -14.94
C ALA A 93 -0.09 2.93 -16.45
N ARG A 94 0.28 4.17 -16.82
CA ARG A 94 0.54 4.57 -18.21
C ARG A 94 1.74 3.81 -18.80
N LYS A 95 2.84 3.68 -18.06
CA LYS A 95 4.03 2.93 -18.51
C LYS A 95 3.72 1.45 -18.78
N LYS A 96 2.84 0.84 -17.98
CA LYS A 96 2.41 -0.56 -18.15
C LYS A 96 1.29 -0.75 -19.19
N ARG A 97 0.76 0.33 -19.79
CA ARG A 97 -0.45 0.33 -20.65
C ARG A 97 -1.64 -0.37 -19.99
N ASP A 98 -1.73 -0.29 -18.67
CA ASP A 98 -2.84 -0.86 -17.90
C ASP A 98 -3.93 0.21 -17.73
N TYR A 99 -4.86 0.22 -18.68
CA TYR A 99 -5.98 1.17 -18.70
C TYR A 99 -6.93 1.02 -17.50
N ALA A 100 -6.98 -0.15 -16.86
CA ALA A 100 -7.83 -0.35 -15.67
C ALA A 100 -7.28 0.40 -14.45
N SER A 101 -5.95 0.39 -14.29
CA SER A 101 -5.24 1.12 -13.24
C SER A 101 -5.21 2.64 -13.49
N GLU A 102 -5.28 3.08 -14.75
CA GLU A 102 -5.39 4.50 -15.11
C GLU A 102 -6.71 5.12 -14.63
N CYS A 103 -7.84 4.46 -14.87
CA CYS A 103 -9.16 4.94 -14.44
C CYS A 103 -9.33 5.05 -12.93
N LEU A 104 -8.65 4.21 -12.14
CA LEU A 104 -8.71 4.25 -10.67
C LEU A 104 -7.89 5.41 -10.06
N SER A 105 -7.04 6.06 -10.87
CA SER A 105 -6.07 7.08 -10.43
C SER A 105 -6.46 8.52 -10.80
N CYS A 106 -7.46 8.70 -11.67
CA CYS A 106 -8.07 9.98 -12.04
C CYS A 106 -9.10 10.43 -10.98
#